data_AF-A0AAV5F319-F1
#
_entry.id   AF-A0AAV5F319-F1
#
_cell.length_a   1.000
_cell.length_b   1.000
_cell.length_c   1.000
_cell.angle_alpha   90.00
_cell.angle_beta   90.00
_cell.angle_gamma   90.00
#
_symmetry.space_group_name_H-M   'P 1'
#
loop_
_entity.id
_entity.type
_entity.pdbx_description
1 polymer ?
#
loop_
_entity_poly.entity_id
_entity_poly.type
_entity_poly.pdbx_seq_one_letter_code
_entity_poly.pdbx_strand_id
1 'polypeptide(L)'
;MYLTKYDMVSRSSCNEKLQLPLGPWRLPVIGSIHHLLGALPHHSLRRLSSCYGPLMFLKLGEIPVIVVSSRDATKEVMKTHDAVFATRPQTAIIQILTKHSHDIFLTPYGGCWRQLRKICVSELLSTRRVQSFRPIPEEEVARLVHAISSSSSPLVNNQ
;
A
#
# COMPACT_ATOMS: atom_id res chain seq x y z
N MET A 1 -5.85 5.10 4.86
CA MET A 1 -4.53 5.45 5.43
C MET A 1 -3.50 5.05 4.38
N TYR A 2 -3.05 6.02 3.57
CA TYR A 2 -2.17 5.73 2.45
C TYR A 2 -0.74 6.05 2.88
N LEU A 3 0.12 5.04 2.84
CA LEU A 3 1.57 5.19 3.04
C LEU A 3 2.18 5.50 1.67
N THR A 4 2.31 6.79 1.33
CA THR A 4 3.15 7.21 0.22
C THR A 4 4.58 7.35 0.73
N LYS A 5 5.48 6.48 0.29
CA LYS A 5 6.92 6.77 0.45
C LYS A 5 7.26 7.96 -0.44
N TYR A 6 7.96 8.93 0.13
CA TYR A 6 8.55 10.02 -0.63
C TYR A 6 9.94 9.57 -1.05
N ASP A 7 10.22 9.59 -2.34
CA ASP A 7 11.59 9.71 -2.81
C ASP A 7 11.85 11.20 -2.94
N MET A 8 12.65 11.77 -2.04
CA MET A 8 13.10 13.16 -2.18
C MET A 8 14.06 13.18 -3.37
N VAL A 9 13.54 13.47 -4.56
CA VAL A 9 14.39 13.98 -5.65
C VAL A 9 14.85 15.37 -5.20
N SER A 10 15.97 15.41 -4.49
CA SER A 10 16.68 16.63 -4.15
C SER A 10 17.21 17.25 -5.44
N ARG A 11 16.42 18.12 -6.07
CA ARG A 11 16.96 19.15 -6.96
C ARG A 11 17.47 20.28 -6.09
N SER A 12 18.78 20.30 -5.89
CA SER A 12 19.49 21.35 -5.18
C SER A 12 19.23 22.72 -5.83
N SER A 13 18.62 23.64 -5.10
CA SER A 13 19.01 25.05 -5.02
C SER A 13 18.13 25.77 -3.99
N CYS A 14 18.73 26.66 -3.20
CA CYS A 14 18.13 27.57 -2.21
C CYS A 14 17.81 26.97 -0.82
N ASN A 15 18.48 27.52 0.18
CA ASN A 15 18.47 27.19 1.61
C ASN A 15 17.17 27.65 2.29
N GLU A 16 16.04 27.05 1.94
CA GLU A 16 14.81 27.12 2.73
C GLU A 16 14.69 25.81 3.53
N LYS A 17 14.70 25.91 4.86
CA LYS A 17 14.41 24.76 5.73
C LYS A 17 12.99 24.30 5.40
N LEU A 18 12.86 23.25 4.59
CA LEU A 18 11.58 22.61 4.32
C LEU A 18 10.92 22.30 5.67
N GLN A 19 9.79 22.96 5.94
CA GLN A 19 9.00 22.75 7.14
C GLN A 19 8.35 21.37 7.03
N LEU A 20 9.05 20.35 7.53
CA LEU A 20 8.51 19.01 7.61
C LEU A 20 7.34 19.00 8.60
N PRO A 21 6.27 18.24 8.31
CA PRO A 21 5.19 18.07 9.26
C PRO A 21 5.71 17.46 10.56
N LEU A 22 5.06 17.79 11.67
CA LEU A 22 5.40 17.27 13.00
C LEU A 22 5.41 15.74 13.00
N GLY A 23 6.23 15.14 13.87
CA GLY A 23 6.38 13.70 13.93
C GLY A 23 6.89 13.22 15.27
N PRO A 24 6.69 11.93 15.60
CA PRO A 24 7.23 11.32 16.79
C PRO A 24 8.76 11.35 16.80
N TRP A 25 9.31 11.27 18.01
CA TRP A 25 10.75 11.18 18.21
C TRP A 25 11.34 9.91 17.56
N ARG A 26 12.64 9.97 17.28
CA ARG A 26 13.37 9.00 16.44
C ARG A 26 14.57 8.45 17.19
N LEU A 27 14.77 7.13 17.12
CA LEU A 27 15.99 6.49 17.59
C LEU A 27 17.09 6.56 16.51
N PRO A 28 18.39 6.55 16.89
CA PRO A 28 19.47 6.35 15.94
C PRO A 28 19.27 5.04 15.16
N VAL A 29 19.64 5.04 13.87
CA VAL A 29 19.55 3.90 12.93
C VAL A 29 18.12 3.44 12.61
N ILE A 30 17.32 3.09 13.60
CA ILE A 30 15.98 2.49 13.45
C ILE A 30 14.91 3.56 13.16
N GLY A 31 15.12 4.80 13.59
CA GLY A 31 14.16 5.88 13.42
C GLY A 31 12.88 5.65 14.23
N SER A 32 11.73 5.77 13.57
CA SER A 32 10.36 5.65 14.13
C SER A 32 9.79 4.22 14.05
N ILE A 33 10.53 3.22 13.56
CA ILE A 33 10.02 1.83 13.42
C ILE A 33 9.54 1.26 14.76
N HIS A 34 10.23 1.61 15.86
CA HIS A 34 9.89 1.13 17.20
C HIS A 34 8.43 1.47 17.62
N HIS A 35 7.85 2.56 17.10
CA HIS A 35 6.44 2.92 17.34
C HIS A 35 5.44 1.99 16.65
N LEU A 36 5.89 1.16 15.71
CA LEU A 36 5.07 0.24 14.93
C LEU A 36 5.11 -1.20 15.46
N LEU A 37 5.92 -1.48 16.48
CA LEU A 37 6.01 -2.83 17.07
C LEU A 37 4.76 -3.14 17.92
N GLY A 38 4.36 -4.41 17.92
CA GLY A 38 3.31 -4.96 18.81
C GLY A 38 1.88 -4.90 18.28
N ALA A 39 1.52 -3.91 17.45
CA ALA A 39 0.21 -3.82 16.82
C ALA A 39 0.32 -3.82 15.28
N LEU A 40 -0.79 -4.11 14.59
CA LEU A 40 -0.84 -3.99 13.13
C LEU A 40 -0.41 -2.56 12.73
N PRO A 41 0.46 -2.41 11.72
CA PRO A 41 1.10 -1.12 11.43
C PRO A 41 0.09 -0.01 11.16
N HIS A 42 -1.05 -0.33 10.53
CA HIS A 42 -2.10 0.64 10.27
C HIS A 42 -2.85 1.11 11.53
N HIS A 43 -2.92 0.30 12.59
CA HIS A 43 -3.45 0.72 13.89
C HIS A 43 -2.49 1.65 14.60
N SER A 44 -1.20 1.30 14.65
CA SER A 44 -0.16 2.15 15.26
C SER A 44 -0.09 3.52 14.57
N LEU A 45 -0.14 3.54 13.24
CA LEU A 45 -0.12 4.77 12.46
C LEU A 45 -1.37 5.63 12.65
N ARG A 46 -2.55 5.01 12.80
CA ARG A 46 -3.78 5.74 13.17
C ARG A 46 -3.63 6.40 14.55
N ARG A 47 -3.15 5.65 15.55
CA ARG A 47 -2.90 6.18 16.91
C ARG A 47 -1.93 7.35 16.89
N LEU A 48 -0.82 7.21 16.15
CA LEU A 48 0.14 8.29 15.97
C LEU A 48 -0.48 9.51 15.30
N SER A 49 -1.30 9.33 14.25
CA SER A 49 -1.96 10.47 13.59
C SER A 49 -2.98 11.19 14.50
N SER A 50 -3.59 10.50 15.46
CA SER A 50 -4.43 11.15 16.47
C SER A 50 -3.62 12.05 17.42
N CYS A 51 -2.34 11.73 17.67
CA CYS A 51 -1.48 12.51 18.56
C CYS A 51 -0.73 13.64 17.85
N TYR A 52 -0.17 13.38 16.67
CA TYR A 52 0.70 14.31 15.94
C TYR A 52 -0.02 15.07 14.82
N GLY A 53 -1.26 14.69 14.52
CA GLY A 53 -2.09 15.35 13.52
C GLY A 53 -2.22 14.56 12.21
N PRO A 54 -3.06 15.09 11.30
CA PRO A 54 -3.47 14.40 10.07
C PRO A 54 -2.38 14.29 9.00
N LEU A 55 -1.28 15.04 9.14
CA LEU A 55 -0.11 14.98 8.29
C LEU A 55 1.10 14.89 9.21
N MET A 56 1.82 13.77 9.18
CA MET A 56 2.97 13.56 10.06
C MET A 56 4.17 12.95 9.34
N PHE A 57 5.36 13.30 9.79
CA PHE A 57 6.62 12.76 9.26
C PHE A 57 7.14 11.61 10.13
N LEU A 58 7.52 10.51 9.48
CA LEU A 58 8.15 9.35 10.09
C LEU A 58 9.45 9.01 9.35
N LYS A 59 10.41 8.44 10.06
CA LYS A 59 11.63 7.89 9.45
C LYS A 59 11.69 6.40 9.73
N LEU A 60 11.47 5.55 8.72
CA LEU A 60 11.52 4.09 8.87
C LEU A 60 12.94 3.60 8.54
N GLY A 61 13.79 3.46 9.55
CA GLY A 61 15.22 3.23 9.34
C GLY A 61 15.85 4.47 8.71
N GLU A 62 16.33 4.32 7.47
CA GLU A 62 16.84 5.43 6.65
C GLU A 62 15.77 6.06 5.73
N ILE A 63 14.60 5.44 5.63
CA ILE A 63 13.58 5.80 4.64
C ILE A 63 12.66 6.90 5.20
N PRO A 64 12.59 8.10 4.60
CA PRO A 64 11.62 9.12 4.97
C PRO A 64 10.21 8.73 4.50
N VAL A 65 9.22 8.90 5.37
CA VAL A 65 7.81 8.58 5.09
C VAL A 65 6.93 9.68 5.63
N ILE A 66 6.01 10.20 4.81
CA ILE A 66 4.95 11.09 5.25
C ILE A 66 3.65 10.29 5.28
N VAL A 67 2.94 10.41 6.39
CA VAL A 67 1.68 9.73 6.61
C VAL A 67 0.56 10.74 6.46
N VAL A 68 -0.39 10.40 5.61
CA VAL A 68 -1.56 11.23 5.31
C VAL A 68 -2.81 10.54 5.86
N SER A 69 -3.46 11.20 6.82
CA SER A 69 -4.65 10.73 7.54
C SER A 69 -5.87 11.65 7.39
N SER A 70 -5.76 12.80 6.72
CA SER A 70 -6.91 13.65 6.37
C SER A 70 -7.44 13.37 4.96
N ARG A 71 -8.76 13.55 4.78
CA ARG A 71 -9.45 13.47 3.48
C ARG A 71 -8.89 14.46 2.48
N ASP A 72 -8.69 15.72 2.89
CA ASP A 72 -8.31 16.79 1.97
C ASP A 72 -6.88 16.60 1.47
N ALA A 73 -5.95 16.32 2.39
CA ALA A 73 -4.57 15.99 2.04
C ALA A 73 -4.48 14.69 1.20
N THR A 74 -5.31 13.68 1.50
CA THR A 74 -5.36 12.46 0.67
C THR A 74 -5.86 12.77 -0.74
N LYS A 75 -6.89 13.63 -0.87
CA LYS A 75 -7.42 14.06 -2.18
C LYS A 75 -6.35 14.79 -2.98
N GLU A 76 -5.59 15.66 -2.34
CA GLU A 76 -4.51 16.41 -2.98
C GLU A 76 -3.40 15.49 -3.50
N VAL A 77 -2.97 14.51 -2.69
CA VAL A 77 -1.93 13.55 -3.06
C VAL A 77 -2.41 12.56 -4.14
N MET A 78 -3.64 12.06 -4.02
CA MET A 78 -4.15 10.98 -4.88
C MET A 78 -4.88 11.45 -6.14
N LYS A 79 -5.26 12.74 -6.24
CA LYS A 79 -5.96 13.28 -7.41
C LYS A 79 -5.24 14.46 -8.02
N THR A 80 -4.90 15.47 -7.23
CA THR A 80 -4.31 16.71 -7.75
C THR A 80 -2.86 16.48 -8.21
N HIS A 81 -2.10 15.74 -7.42
CA HIS A 81 -0.68 15.47 -7.65
C HIS A 81 -0.39 13.97 -7.88
N ASP A 82 -1.38 13.25 -8.42
CA ASP A 82 -1.34 11.79 -8.53
C ASP A 82 -0.14 11.28 -9.33
N ALA A 83 0.24 11.97 -10.42
CA ALA A 83 1.38 11.62 -11.26
C ALA A 83 2.72 11.77 -10.54
N VAL A 84 2.86 12.76 -9.64
CA VAL A 84 4.07 12.98 -8.85
C VAL A 84 4.22 11.87 -7.80
N PHE A 85 3.10 11.46 -7.19
CA PHE A 85 3.05 10.40 -6.18
C PHE A 85 2.83 8.99 -6.75
N ALA A 86 2.80 8.84 -8.07
CA ALA A 86 2.55 7.57 -8.70
C ALA A 86 3.76 6.63 -8.62
N THR A 87 4.98 7.18 -8.59
CA THR A 87 6.21 6.38 -8.55
C THR A 87 6.31 5.57 -7.27
N ARG A 88 6.53 4.26 -7.41
CA ARG A 88 6.70 3.35 -6.28
C ARG A 88 8.17 3.26 -5.88
N PRO A 89 8.47 3.35 -4.58
CA PRO A 89 9.84 3.25 -4.06
C PRO A 89 10.43 1.88 -4.38
N GLN A 90 11.63 1.85 -4.95
CA GLN A 90 12.33 0.60 -5.24
C GLN A 90 13.24 0.23 -4.06
N THR A 91 12.91 -0.84 -3.34
CA THR A 91 13.83 -1.48 -2.41
C THR A 91 14.45 -2.71 -3.07
N ALA A 92 15.60 -3.20 -2.56
CA ALA A 92 16.24 -4.40 -3.10
C ALA A 92 15.27 -5.61 -3.17
N ILE A 93 14.44 -5.78 -2.13
CA ILE A 93 13.40 -6.82 -2.09
C ILE A 93 12.40 -6.65 -3.25
N ILE A 94 11.95 -5.42 -3.50
CA ILE A 94 11.03 -5.13 -4.59
C ILE A 94 11.69 -5.42 -5.95
N GLN A 95 12.95 -5.03 -6.14
CA GLN A 95 13.66 -5.31 -7.40
C GLN A 95 13.81 -6.81 -7.65
N ILE A 96 14.12 -7.59 -6.62
CA ILE A 96 14.20 -9.06 -6.71
C ILE A 96 12.82 -9.64 -7.05
N LEU A 97 11.78 -9.24 -6.32
CA LEU A 97 10.42 -9.77 -6.51
C LEU A 97 9.85 -9.43 -7.89
N THR A 98 10.16 -8.24 -8.40
CA THR A 98 9.63 -7.70 -9.66
C THR A 98 10.51 -7.99 -10.87
N LYS A 99 11.59 -8.77 -10.68
CA LYS A 99 12.61 -9.05 -11.71
C LYS A 99 13.05 -7.77 -12.42
N HIS A 100 13.47 -6.77 -11.66
CA HIS A 100 13.91 -5.47 -12.17
C HIS A 100 12.81 -4.67 -12.90
N SER A 101 11.60 -4.57 -12.31
CA SER A 101 10.56 -3.60 -12.72
C SER A 101 9.66 -4.02 -13.91
N HIS A 102 9.34 -5.31 -14.02
CA HIS A 102 8.39 -5.82 -15.02
C HIS A 102 7.05 -6.25 -14.41
N ASP A 103 6.49 -5.43 -13.52
CA ASP A 103 5.24 -5.74 -12.83
C ASP A 103 4.26 -4.55 -12.87
N ILE A 104 3.00 -4.76 -12.48
CA ILE A 104 1.97 -3.70 -12.53
C ILE A 104 1.77 -2.96 -11.19
N PHE A 105 2.25 -3.52 -10.08
CA PHE A 105 1.94 -3.07 -8.71
C PHE A 105 3.05 -2.22 -8.08
N LEU A 106 4.30 -2.61 -8.31
CA LEU A 106 5.50 -2.12 -7.65
C LEU A 106 6.50 -1.47 -8.62
N THR A 107 6.28 -1.59 -9.93
CA THR A 107 7.13 -0.95 -10.95
C THR A 107 7.00 0.58 -10.89
N PRO A 108 8.10 1.34 -11.10
CA PRO A 108 8.07 2.79 -11.16
C PRO A 108 7.10 3.31 -12.23
N TYR A 109 6.51 4.48 -11.98
CA TYR A 109 5.58 5.06 -12.92
C TYR A 109 6.31 5.49 -14.21
N GLY A 110 5.79 5.10 -15.37
CA GLY A 110 6.38 5.40 -16.67
C GLY A 110 5.56 4.89 -17.84
N GLY A 111 6.09 5.01 -19.06
CA GLY A 111 5.43 4.56 -20.29
C GLY A 111 5.08 3.06 -20.27
N CYS A 112 6.04 2.22 -19.84
CA CYS A 112 5.84 0.77 -19.70
C CYS A 112 4.68 0.44 -18.75
N TRP A 113 4.67 1.03 -17.56
CA TRP A 113 3.58 0.84 -16.58
C TRP A 113 2.22 1.29 -17.13
N ARG A 114 2.15 2.42 -17.85
CA ARG A 114 0.91 2.91 -18.47
C ARG A 114 0.39 1.94 -19.52
N GLN A 115 1.27 1.36 -20.33
CA GLN A 115 0.92 0.38 -21.35
C GLN A 115 0.42 -0.93 -20.72
N LEU A 116 1.14 -1.47 -19.74
CA LEU A 116 0.71 -2.66 -18.98
C LEU A 116 -0.65 -2.44 -18.31
N ARG A 117 -0.85 -1.27 -17.68
CA ARG A 117 -2.14 -0.91 -17.08
C ARG A 117 -3.26 -0.89 -18.11
N LYS A 118 -3.02 -0.32 -19.31
CA LYS A 118 -4.01 -0.30 -20.38
C LYS A 118 -4.41 -1.71 -20.81
N ILE A 119 -3.44 -2.60 -21.02
CA ILE A 119 -3.67 -4.00 -21.39
C ILE A 119 -4.45 -4.73 -20.29
N CYS A 120 -4.03 -4.61 -19.03
CA CYS A 120 -4.75 -5.28 -17.93
C CYS A 120 -6.19 -4.78 -17.80
N VAL A 121 -6.43 -3.47 -17.97
CA VAL A 121 -7.80 -2.92 -17.88
C VAL A 121 -8.66 -3.36 -19.07
N SER A 122 -8.13 -3.43 -20.29
CA SER A 122 -8.92 -3.84 -21.47
C SER A 122 -9.15 -5.35 -21.53
N GLU A 123 -8.11 -6.15 -21.26
CA GLU A 123 -8.12 -7.59 -21.54
C GLU A 123 -8.46 -8.47 -20.35
N LEU A 124 -8.21 -8.01 -19.12
CA LEU A 124 -8.41 -8.80 -17.90
C LEU A 124 -9.54 -8.25 -17.03
N LEU A 125 -9.56 -6.93 -16.83
CA LEU A 125 -10.47 -6.26 -15.89
C LEU A 125 -11.65 -5.57 -16.59
N SER A 126 -11.87 -5.83 -17.87
CA SER A 126 -13.06 -5.33 -18.57
C SER A 126 -14.32 -6.05 -18.09
N THR A 127 -15.45 -5.35 -18.10
CA THR A 127 -16.74 -5.89 -17.64
C THR A 127 -17.09 -7.21 -18.32
N ARG A 128 -16.86 -7.30 -19.63
CA ARG A 128 -17.06 -8.52 -20.42
C ARG A 128 -16.20 -9.68 -19.94
N ARG A 129 -14.92 -9.42 -19.65
CA ARG A 129 -13.96 -10.45 -19.22
C ARG A 129 -14.25 -10.91 -17.79
N VAL A 130 -14.52 -9.97 -16.89
CA VAL A 130 -14.93 -10.26 -15.51
C VAL A 130 -16.19 -11.12 -15.49
N GLN A 131 -17.20 -10.81 -16.32
CA GLN A 131 -18.40 -11.64 -16.43
C GLN A 131 -18.11 -13.04 -16.98
N SER A 132 -17.19 -13.16 -17.94
CA SER A 132 -16.82 -14.47 -18.48
C SER A 132 -16.08 -15.37 -17.46
N PHE A 133 -15.38 -14.80 -16.49
CA PHE A 133 -14.70 -15.54 -15.42
C PHE A 133 -15.58 -15.82 -14.20
N ARG A 134 -16.81 -15.29 -14.17
CA ARG A 134 -17.77 -15.47 -13.07
C ARG A 134 -17.99 -16.93 -12.63
N PRO A 135 -18.07 -17.95 -13.50
CA PRO A 135 -18.31 -19.32 -13.03
C PRO A 135 -17.15 -19.89 -12.21
N ILE A 136 -15.93 -19.37 -12.36
CA ILE A 136 -14.73 -19.90 -11.69
C ILE A 136 -14.84 -19.72 -10.17
N PRO A 137 -14.99 -18.49 -9.61
CA PRO A 137 -15.20 -18.34 -8.17
C PRO A 137 -16.44 -19.05 -7.64
N GLU A 138 -17.52 -19.11 -8.43
CA GLU A 138 -18.77 -19.77 -8.00
C GLU A 138 -18.54 -21.28 -7.77
N GLU A 139 -17.80 -21.93 -8.66
CA GLU A 139 -17.42 -23.33 -8.50
C GLU A 139 -16.45 -23.53 -7.33
N GLU A 140 -15.41 -22.70 -7.19
CA GLU A 140 -14.45 -22.81 -6.08
C GLU A 140 -15.13 -22.61 -4.71
N VAL A 141 -16.06 -21.66 -4.61
CA VAL A 141 -16.82 -21.42 -3.38
C VAL A 141 -17.73 -22.61 -3.08
N ALA A 142 -18.41 -23.18 -4.09
CA ALA A 142 -19.21 -24.37 -3.90
C ALA A 142 -18.36 -25.56 -3.42
N ARG A 143 -17.18 -25.76 -4.00
CA ARG A 143 -16.21 -26.78 -3.56
C ARG A 143 -15.76 -26.56 -2.12
N LEU A 144 -15.43 -25.32 -1.76
CA LEU A 144 -15.02 -24.98 -0.40
C LEU A 144 -16.14 -25.26 0.62
N VAL A 145 -17.38 -24.86 0.31
CA VAL A 145 -18.55 -25.10 1.17
C VAL A 145 -18.82 -26.59 1.32
N HIS A 146 -18.72 -27.37 0.24
CA HIS A 146 -18.88 -28.82 0.29
C HIS A 146 -17.79 -29.47 1.15
N ALA A 147 -16.52 -29.05 0.98
CA ALA A 147 -15.42 -29.56 1.79
C ALA A 147 -15.61 -29.28 3.29
N ILE A 148 -16.03 -28.07 3.66
CA ILE A 148 -16.35 -27.70 5.05
C ILE A 148 -17.52 -28.55 5.58
N SER A 149 -18.57 -28.72 4.78
CA SER A 149 -19.75 -29.51 5.20
C SER A 149 -19.41 -30.98 5.41
N SER A 150 -18.57 -31.56 4.54
CA SER A 150 -18.14 -32.97 4.64
C SER A 150 -17.14 -33.25 5.77
N SER A 151 -16.41 -32.22 6.22
CA SER A 151 -15.45 -32.31 7.34
C SER A 151 -16.09 -32.00 8.69
N SER A 152 -17.32 -31.47 8.71
CA SER A 152 -18.09 -31.30 9.92
C SER A 152 -18.60 -32.67 10.40
N SER A 153 -18.05 -33.16 11.51
CA SER A 153 -18.58 -34.38 12.17
C SER A 153 -20.03 -34.13 12.58
N PRO A 154 -20.95 -35.10 12.42
CA PRO A 154 -22.27 -34.97 13.02
C PRO A 154 -22.09 -34.78 14.53
N LEU A 155 -22.70 -33.74 15.10
CA LEU A 155 -22.78 -33.55 16.54
C LEU A 155 -23.50 -34.78 17.12
N VAL A 156 -22.73 -35.77 17.57
CA VAL A 156 -23.24 -36.89 18.36
C VAL A 156 -23.66 -36.31 19.70
N ASN A 157 -24.93 -35.92 19.77
CA ASN A 157 -25.61 -35.51 20.99
C ASN A 157 -25.79 -36.77 21.85
N ASN A 158 -24.84 -37.04 22.74
CA ASN A 158 -25.01 -38.05 23.79
C ASN A 158 -25.95 -37.48 24.86
N GLN A 159 -27.22 -37.86 24.78
CA GLN A 159 -28.16 -37.83 25.90
C GLN A 159 -27.85 -38.96 26.89
#